data_AF-G2GPI2-F1
#
_entry.id   AF-G2GPI2-F1
#
_cell.length_a   1.000
_cell.length_b   1.000
_cell.length_c   1.000
_cell.angle_alpha   90.00
_cell.angle_beta   90.00
_cell.angle_gamma   90.00
#
_symmetry.space_group_name_H-M   'P 1'
#
loop_
_entity.id
_entity.type
_entity.pdbx_description
1 polymer ?
#
loop_
_entity_poly.entity_id
_entity_poly.type
_entity_poly.pdbx_seq_one_letter_code
_entity_poly.pdbx_strand_id
1 'polypeptide(L)'
;MADEQYRWLDRETAERLLRGESLEAVDPADRDQAERLAKTLEALTAEPSLNSTELPGEAAALAAFRMARADRASAAADLGSAAGPGSAEDTEVALVRLGGPAR
;
A
#
# COMPACT_ATOMS: atom_id res chain seq x y z
N MET A 1 -23.14 14.38 26.36
CA MET A 1 -21.92 13.61 26.68
C MET A 1 -21.99 12.33 25.86
N ALA A 2 -21.02 12.06 24.98
CA ALA A 2 -21.08 10.95 24.02
C ALA A 2 -20.36 9.67 24.52
N ASP A 3 -19.62 9.77 25.62
CA ASP A 3 -18.64 8.76 26.03
C ASP A 3 -19.26 7.59 26.78
N GLU A 4 -20.56 7.65 27.09
CA GLU A 4 -21.28 6.57 27.78
C GLU A 4 -21.56 5.38 26.85
N GLN A 5 -21.64 5.60 25.54
CA GLN A 5 -21.99 4.57 24.54
C GLN A 5 -20.83 3.61 24.21
N TYR A 6 -19.62 3.90 24.71
CA TYR A 6 -18.40 3.12 24.43
C TYR A 6 -17.75 2.52 25.68
N ARG A 7 -18.43 2.52 26.85
CA ARG A 7 -17.83 1.92 28.07
C ARG A 7 -17.47 0.44 27.89
N TRP A 8 -18.22 -0.29 27.08
CA TRP A 8 -17.96 -1.71 26.80
C TRP A 8 -16.79 -1.90 25.82
N LEU A 9 -16.47 -0.89 25.01
CA LEU A 9 -15.36 -0.93 24.06
C LEU A 9 -14.10 -0.35 24.72
N ASP A 10 -13.60 -1.05 25.72
CA ASP A 10 -12.30 -0.75 26.28
C ASP A 10 -11.19 -1.04 25.26
N ARG A 11 -9.98 -0.59 25.59
CA ARG A 11 -8.81 -0.74 24.73
C ARG A 11 -8.50 -2.20 24.42
N GLU A 12 -8.61 -3.10 25.40
CA GLU A 12 -8.28 -4.52 25.21
C GLU A 12 -9.27 -5.17 24.25
N THR A 13 -10.55 -4.88 24.43
CA THR A 13 -11.65 -5.33 23.58
C THR A 13 -11.52 -4.80 22.17
N ALA A 14 -11.14 -3.53 22.01
CA ALA A 14 -10.86 -2.93 20.71
C ALA A 14 -9.67 -3.60 20.01
N GLU A 15 -8.57 -3.87 20.72
CA GLU A 15 -7.40 -4.55 20.15
C GLU A 15 -7.73 -5.99 19.72
N ARG A 16 -8.53 -6.72 20.51
CA ARG A 16 -9.03 -8.06 20.12
C ARG A 16 -9.86 -8.03 18.85
N LEU A 17 -10.79 -7.07 18.77
CA LEU A 17 -11.67 -6.88 17.63
C LEU A 17 -10.87 -6.57 16.36
N LEU A 18 -9.84 -5.73 16.45
CA LEU A 18 -8.95 -5.41 15.33
C LEU A 18 -8.05 -6.58 14.89
N ARG A 19 -7.79 -7.55 15.79
CA ARG A 19 -7.09 -8.80 15.45
C ARG A 19 -8.01 -9.89 14.90
N GLY A 20 -9.32 -9.67 14.91
CA GLY A 20 -10.31 -10.70 14.57
C GLY A 20 -10.45 -11.80 15.62
N GLU A 21 -10.07 -11.53 16.86
CA GLU A 21 -10.25 -12.47 17.98
C GLU A 21 -11.71 -12.50 18.45
N SER A 22 -12.12 -13.61 19.08
CA SER A 22 -13.49 -13.80 19.58
C SER A 22 -13.86 -12.78 20.65
N LEU A 23 -15.05 -12.18 20.51
CA LEU A 23 -15.63 -11.19 21.43
C LEU A 23 -16.46 -11.85 22.55
N GLU A 24 -16.17 -13.11 22.90
CA GLU A 24 -16.88 -13.84 23.96
C GLU A 24 -16.77 -13.19 25.35
N ALA A 25 -15.77 -12.33 25.56
CA ALA A 25 -15.59 -11.57 26.79
C ALA A 25 -16.50 -10.33 26.91
N VAL A 26 -17.21 -9.93 25.84
CA VAL A 26 -18.12 -8.78 25.85
C VAL A 26 -19.41 -9.14 26.60
N ASP A 27 -19.91 -8.20 27.41
CA ASP A 27 -21.17 -8.35 28.14
C ASP A 27 -22.32 -8.71 27.18
N PRO A 28 -23.21 -9.66 27.54
CA PRO A 28 -24.35 -10.03 26.70
C PRO A 28 -25.23 -8.86 26.28
N ALA A 29 -25.31 -7.78 27.06
CA ALA A 29 -26.07 -6.57 26.73
C ALA A 29 -25.47 -5.81 25.52
N ASP A 30 -24.16 -5.89 25.32
CA ASP A 30 -23.41 -5.17 24.28
C ASP A 30 -23.00 -6.07 23.10
N ARG A 31 -23.27 -7.38 23.20
CA ARG A 31 -22.88 -8.39 22.20
C ARG A 31 -23.44 -8.10 20.80
N ASP A 32 -24.68 -7.64 20.71
CA ASP A 32 -25.31 -7.24 19.45
C ASP A 32 -24.60 -6.05 18.79
N GLN A 33 -24.12 -5.09 19.59
CA GLN A 33 -23.40 -3.92 19.11
C GLN A 33 -21.99 -4.31 18.66
N ALA A 34 -21.33 -5.20 19.42
CA ALA A 34 -20.03 -5.75 19.09
C ALA A 34 -20.06 -6.55 17.77
N GLU A 35 -21.08 -7.38 17.57
CA GLU A 35 -21.25 -8.17 16.34
C GLU A 35 -21.50 -7.27 15.12
N ARG A 36 -22.31 -6.20 15.27
CA ARG A 36 -22.50 -5.21 14.19
C ARG A 36 -21.18 -4.54 13.82
N LEU A 37 -20.39 -4.12 14.81
CA LEU A 37 -19.09 -3.49 14.55
C LEU A 37 -18.14 -4.46 13.83
N ALA A 38 -18.05 -5.71 14.30
CA ALA A 38 -17.23 -6.75 13.67
C ALA A 38 -17.64 -6.95 12.19
N LYS A 39 -18.94 -7.08 11.90
CA LYS A 39 -19.44 -7.21 10.51
C LYS A 39 -19.12 -5.99 9.66
N THR A 40 -19.21 -4.78 10.21
CA THR A 40 -18.85 -3.58 9.44
C THR A 40 -17.37 -3.52 9.13
N LEU A 41 -16.50 -3.89 10.06
CA LEU A 41 -15.06 -3.95 9.80
C LEU A 41 -14.70 -5.05 8.81
N GLU A 42 -15.32 -6.22 8.92
CA GLU A 42 -15.16 -7.29 7.93
C GLU A 42 -15.53 -6.80 6.52
N ALA A 43 -16.67 -6.12 6.38
CA ALA A 43 -17.10 -5.55 5.11
C ALA A 43 -16.15 -4.46 4.55
N LEU A 44 -15.50 -3.69 5.43
CA LEU A 44 -14.52 -2.67 5.04
C LEU A 44 -13.13 -3.25 4.74
N THR A 45 -12.77 -4.35 5.39
CA THR A 45 -11.46 -5.01 5.23
C THR A 45 -11.47 -6.03 4.10
N ALA A 46 -12.65 -6.45 3.65
CA ALA A 46 -12.80 -7.23 2.43
C ALA A 46 -12.03 -6.51 1.32
N GLU A 47 -10.90 -7.11 0.92
CA GLU A 47 -10.08 -6.55 -0.14
C GLU A 47 -11.00 -6.36 -1.34
N PRO A 48 -11.14 -5.12 -1.85
CA PRO A 48 -11.89 -4.92 -3.07
C PRO A 48 -11.27 -5.87 -4.08
N SER A 49 -12.11 -6.68 -4.73
CA SER A 49 -11.63 -7.65 -5.70
C SER A 49 -10.68 -6.91 -6.62
N LEU A 50 -9.40 -7.31 -6.59
CA LEU A 50 -8.39 -6.82 -7.53
C LEU A 50 -8.80 -7.34 -8.89
N ASN A 51 -9.84 -6.72 -9.44
CA ASN A 51 -10.31 -6.99 -10.77
C ASN A 51 -9.10 -6.67 -11.65
N SER A 52 -8.52 -7.70 -12.25
CA SER A 52 -7.44 -7.54 -13.23
C SER A 52 -7.94 -6.87 -14.52
N THR A 53 -9.06 -6.14 -14.43
CA THR A 53 -9.61 -5.31 -15.48
C THR A 53 -8.80 -4.03 -15.52
N GLU A 54 -8.11 -3.85 -16.63
CA GLU A 54 -7.35 -2.66 -16.94
C GLU A 54 -8.15 -1.39 -16.62
N LEU A 55 -7.56 -0.48 -15.84
CA LEU A 55 -8.22 0.78 -15.50
C LEU A 55 -8.42 1.62 -16.77
N PRO A 56 -9.50 2.41 -16.89
CA PRO A 56 -9.70 3.29 -18.04
C PRO A 56 -8.48 4.20 -18.26
N GLY A 57 -7.78 4.02 -19.38
CA GLY A 57 -6.59 4.80 -19.74
C GLY A 57 -5.25 4.25 -19.28
N GLU A 58 -5.20 3.08 -18.62
CA GLU A 58 -3.95 2.44 -18.19
C GLU A 58 -2.99 2.13 -19.35
N ALA A 59 -3.46 1.52 -20.45
CA ALA A 59 -2.67 1.31 -21.67
C ALA A 59 -2.02 2.61 -22.18
N ALA A 60 -2.77 3.72 -22.16
CA ALA A 60 -2.26 5.00 -22.63
C ALA A 60 -1.16 5.55 -21.69
N ALA A 61 -1.35 5.43 -20.37
CA ALA A 61 -0.33 5.79 -19.39
C ALA A 61 0.93 4.93 -19.53
N LEU A 62 0.78 3.62 -19.73
CA LEU A 62 1.90 2.70 -19.94
C LEU A 62 2.63 2.98 -21.26
N ALA A 63 1.91 3.30 -22.33
CA ALA A 63 2.50 3.69 -23.60
C ALA A 63 3.31 4.99 -23.47
N ALA A 64 2.73 6.01 -22.81
CA ALA A 64 3.41 7.28 -22.55
C ALA A 64 4.68 7.09 -21.70
N PHE A 65 4.62 6.24 -20.66
CA PHE A 65 5.78 5.92 -19.83
C PHE A 65 6.87 5.19 -20.62
N ARG A 66 6.50 4.18 -21.43
CA ARG A 66 7.46 3.45 -22.28
C ARG A 66 8.13 4.37 -23.28
N MET A 67 7.38 5.29 -23.90
CA MET A 67 7.90 6.29 -24.82
C MET A 67 8.90 7.23 -24.12
N ALA A 68 8.52 7.79 -22.96
CA ALA A 68 9.42 8.65 -22.18
C ALA A 68 10.71 7.94 -21.75
N ARG A 69 10.64 6.64 -21.44
CA ARG A 69 11.83 5.83 -21.11
C ARG A 69 12.70 5.60 -22.35
N ALA A 70 12.11 5.32 -23.50
CA ALA A 70 12.83 5.14 -24.76
C ALA A 70 13.55 6.44 -25.17
N ASP A 71 12.88 7.59 -25.07
CA ASP A 71 13.46 8.90 -25.36
C ASP A 71 14.64 9.21 -24.43
N ARG A 72 14.52 8.90 -23.13
CA ARG A 72 15.63 9.04 -22.18
C ARG A 72 16.82 8.14 -22.55
N ALA A 73 16.56 6.89 -22.94
CA ALA A 73 17.61 5.97 -23.35
C ALA A 73 18.31 6.44 -24.65
N SER A 74 17.55 6.97 -25.60
CA SER A 74 18.09 7.59 -26.82
C SER A 74 18.99 8.78 -26.47
N ALA A 75 18.52 9.71 -25.63
CA ALA A 75 19.31 10.88 -25.24
C ALA A 75 20.60 10.48 -24.50
N ALA A 76 20.56 9.43 -23.68
CA ALA A 76 21.75 8.90 -23.02
C ALA A 76 22.73 8.26 -24.04
N ALA A 77 22.24 7.57 -25.06
CA ALA A 77 23.06 7.00 -26.13
C ALA A 77 23.71 8.09 -27.00
N ASP A 78 22.99 9.17 -27.31
CA ASP A 78 23.54 10.31 -28.07
C ASP A 78 24.65 11.03 -27.30
N LEU A 79 24.49 11.20 -25.98
CA LEU A 79 25.52 11.77 -25.11
C LEU A 79 26.71 10.81 -24.91
N GLY A 80 26.46 9.51 -24.83
CA GLY A 80 27.49 8.47 -24.75
C GLY A 80 28.29 8.31 -26.04
N SER A 81 27.69 8.57 -27.21
CA SER A 81 28.37 8.52 -28.52
C SER A 81 29.35 9.69 -28.72
N ALA A 82 29.13 10.82 -28.03
CA ALA A 82 30.07 11.95 -28.01
C ALA A 82 31.31 11.70 -27.12
N ALA A 83 31.27 10.68 -26.25
CA ALA A 83 32.42 10.20 -25.49
C ALA A 83 32.93 8.91 -26.16
N GLY A 84 34.09 8.98 -26.82
CA GLY A 84 34.66 7.86 -27.60
C GLY A 84 34.79 6.53 -26.83
N PRO A 85 35.00 5.41 -27.53
CA PRO A 85 34.88 4.07 -26.96
C PRO A 85 36.04 3.81 -25.97
N GLY A 86 35.72 3.89 -24.69
CA GLY A 86 36.63 3.56 -23.61
C GLY A 86 35.85 2.96 -22.45
N SER A 87 35.90 1.63 -22.36
CA SER A 87 35.51 0.80 -21.21
C SER A 87 33.99 0.63 -21.06
N ALA A 88 33.40 -0.50 -21.48
CA ALA A 88 33.41 -1.75 -20.73
C ALA A 88 33.14 -1.50 -19.24
N GLU A 89 31.93 -1.90 -18.83
CA GLU A 89 31.54 -2.17 -17.45
C GLU A 89 31.22 -0.91 -16.63
N ASP A 90 29.99 -0.42 -16.74
CA ASP A 90 29.33 0.07 -15.52
C ASP A 90 27.85 -0.28 -15.53
N THR A 91 27.56 -1.41 -14.90
CA THR A 91 26.21 -1.74 -14.43
C THR A 91 25.93 -0.84 -13.22
N GLU A 92 25.89 0.48 -13.43
CA GLU A 92 25.57 1.42 -12.38
C GLU A 92 24.04 1.55 -12.29
N VAL A 93 23.41 0.44 -11.92
CA VAL A 93 22.12 0.49 -11.23
C VAL A 93 22.43 1.21 -9.92
N ALA A 94 22.22 2.53 -9.90
CA ALA A 94 22.45 3.34 -8.71
C ALA A 94 21.61 2.75 -7.55
N LEU A 95 22.29 1.97 -6.70
CA LEU A 95 21.75 1.40 -5.48
C LEU A 95 21.44 2.57 -4.55
N VAL A 96 20.18 3.00 -4.53
CA VAL A 96 19.70 4.01 -3.58
C VAL A 96 19.74 3.41 -2.18
N ARG A 97 20.73 3.83 -1.37
CA ARG A 97 20.87 3.41 0.02
C ARG A 97 19.88 4.17 0.90
N LEU A 98 18.72 3.56 1.18
CA LEU A 98 17.77 4.04 2.17
C LEU A 98 18.15 3.49 3.56
N GLY A 99 18.64 4.37 4.44
CA GLY A 99 18.82 4.06 5.86
C GLY A 99 20.18 4.47 6.41
N GLY A 100 20.22 5.60 7.11
CA GLY A 100 21.23 5.86 8.16
C GLY A 100 20.52 5.82 9.52
N PRO A 101 21.09 5.20 10.56
CA PRO A 101 20.46 5.19 11.88
C PRO A 101 20.40 6.61 12.42
N ALA A 102 19.20 7.01 12.84
CA ALA A 102 18.98 8.19 13.64
C ALA A 102 19.80 8.10 14.92
N ARG A 103 20.53 9.16 15.25
CA ARG A 103 20.99 9.40 16.60
C ARG A 103 20.81 10.86 16.96
#